data_AF-A0A2I0P2A4-F1
#
_entry.id   AF-A0A2I0P2A4-F1
#
_cell.length_a   1.000
_cell.length_b   1.000
_cell.length_c   1.000
_cell.angle_alpha   90.00
_cell.angle_beta   90.00
_cell.angle_gamma   90.00
#
_symmetry.space_group_name_H-M   'P 1'
#
loop_
_entity.id
_entity.type
_entity.pdbx_description
1 polymer ?
#
loop_
_entity_poly.entity_id
_entity_poly.type
_entity_poly.pdbx_seq_one_letter_code
_entity_poly.pdbx_strand_id
1 'polypeptide(L)' 'MSEVKPIQEIRKIGYQALVQALGPVDAARYMRSCEGGFGNYTEERKNVLSNDFHKVVSEIIQSR' A
#
# COMPACT_ATOMS: atom_id res chain seq x y z
N MET A 1 14.86 11.67 -30.81
CA MET A 1 14.25 11.70 -29.46
C MET A 1 13.97 10.26 -29.09
N SER A 2 14.45 9.76 -27.95
CA SER A 2 14.14 8.38 -27.54
C SER A 2 12.64 8.24 -27.32
N GLU A 3 12.06 7.15 -27.84
CA GLU A 3 10.65 6.80 -27.61
C GLU A 3 10.37 6.73 -26.09
N VAL A 4 9.38 7.49 -25.63
CA VAL A 4 8.99 7.52 -24.21
C VAL A 4 8.11 6.31 -23.95
N LYS A 5 8.60 5.39 -23.10
CA LYS A 5 7.84 4.19 -22.73
C LYS A 5 6.59 4.55 -21.92
N PRO A 6 5.48 3.80 -22.06
CA PRO A 6 4.32 3.91 -21.18
C PRO A 6 4.70 3.72 -19.71
N ILE A 7 4.00 4.43 -18.81
CA ILE A 7 4.29 4.37 -17.36
C ILE A 7 4.19 2.94 -16.78
N GLN A 8 3.30 2.12 -17.32
CA GLN A 8 3.15 0.72 -16.90
C GLN A 8 4.39 -0.11 -17.24
N GLU A 9 5.00 0.15 -18.40
CA GLU A 9 6.21 -0.54 -18.83
C GLU A 9 7.41 -0.14 -17.97
N ILE A 10 7.55 1.17 -17.68
CA ILE A 10 8.59 1.68 -16.77
C ILE A 10 8.46 1.05 -15.38
N ARG A 11 7.23 0.97 -14.84
CA ARG A 11 6.96 0.35 -13.53
C ARG A 11 7.32 -1.14 -13.53
N LYS A 12 6.98 -1.87 -14.58
CA LYS A 12 7.32 -3.29 -14.73
C LYS A 12 8.84 -3.50 -14.75
N ILE A 13 9.54 -2.74 -15.57
CA ILE A 13 11.02 -2.80 -15.68
C ILE A 13 11.65 -2.45 -14.33
N GLY A 14 11.20 -1.37 -13.69
CA GLY A 14 11.71 -0.94 -12.39
C GLY A 14 11.51 -1.99 -11.30
N TYR A 15 10.31 -2.58 -11.20
CA TYR A 15 10.04 -3.64 -10.23
C TYR A 15 10.92 -4.87 -10.47
N GLN A 16 11.08 -5.30 -11.73
CA GLN A 16 11.94 -6.45 -12.07
C GLN A 16 13.41 -6.20 -11.68
N ALA A 17 13.93 -5.00 -11.93
CA ALA A 17 15.29 -4.63 -11.53
C ALA A 17 15.47 -4.66 -10.01
N LEU A 18 14.49 -4.17 -9.25
CA LEU A 18 14.50 -4.23 -7.78
C LEU A 18 14.47 -5.67 -7.27
N VAL A 19 13.60 -6.52 -7.83
CA VAL A 19 13.53 -7.94 -7.45
C VAL A 19 14.85 -8.66 -7.75
N GLN A 20 15.49 -8.35 -8.88
CA GLN A 20 16.78 -8.94 -9.22
C GLN A 20 17.89 -8.54 -8.25
N ALA A 21 17.90 -7.30 -7.79
CA ALA A 21 18.94 -6.78 -6.90
C ALA A 21 18.73 -7.14 -5.42
N LEU A 22 17.47 -7.19 -4.96
CA LEU A 22 17.13 -7.27 -3.54
C LEU A 22 16.36 -8.54 -3.16
N GLY A 23 15.84 -9.28 -4.14
CA GLY A 23 14.81 -10.28 -3.91
C GLY A 23 13.41 -9.65 -3.72
N PRO A 24 12.34 -10.45 -3.84
CA PRO A 24 10.97 -9.95 -3.90
C PRO A 24 10.49 -9.27 -2.60
N VAL A 25 10.94 -9.78 -1.44
CA VAL A 25 10.54 -9.25 -0.13
C VAL A 25 11.12 -7.85 0.09
N ASP A 26 12.41 -7.67 -0.13
CA ASP A 26 13.08 -6.40 0.13
C ASP A 26 12.80 -5.37 -0.97
N ALA A 27 12.55 -5.81 -2.21
CA ALA A 27 12.03 -4.93 -3.27
C ALA A 27 10.69 -4.29 -2.89
N ALA A 28 9.75 -5.05 -2.31
CA ALA A 28 8.46 -4.54 -1.87
C ALA A 28 8.60 -3.55 -0.69
N ARG A 29 9.49 -3.85 0.27
CA ARG A 29 9.80 -2.93 1.39
C ARG A 29 10.41 -1.63 0.88
N TYR A 30 11.35 -1.71 -0.06
CA TYR A 30 11.96 -0.54 -0.68
C TYR A 30 10.92 0.34 -1.35
N MET A 31 10.05 -0.22 -2.20
CA MET A 31 8.98 0.54 -2.85
C MET A 31 8.07 1.25 -1.83
N ARG A 32 7.66 0.54 -0.78
CA ARG A 32 6.86 1.12 0.31
C ARG A 32 7.60 2.24 1.05
N SER A 33 8.91 2.16 1.19
CA SER A 33 9.71 3.22 1.82
C SER A 33 9.81 4.50 0.97
N CYS A 34 9.70 4.37 -0.36
CA CYS A 34 9.66 5.51 -1.27
C CYS A 34 8.28 6.19 -1.30
N GLU A 35 7.23 5.47 -0.93
CA GLU A 35 5.92 6.06 -0.71
C GLU A 35 5.98 6.85 0.60
N GLY A 36 5.99 8.19 0.48
CA GLY A 36 5.70 9.06 1.61
C GLY A 36 4.27 8.81 2.02
N GLY A 37 4.04 7.83 2.91
CA GLY A 37 2.76 7.64 3.56
C GLY A 37 2.44 8.96 4.27
N PHE A 38 1.36 9.61 3.87
CA PHE A 38 0.81 10.76 4.58
C PHE A 38 -0.37 10.30 5.42
N GLY A 39 -0.52 10.90 6.59
CA GLY A 39 -1.58 10.55 7.55
C GLY A 39 -1.10 9.60 8.64
N ASN A 40 -1.83 9.62 9.75
CA ASN A 40 -1.58 8.74 10.88
C ASN A 40 -2.79 7.83 11.03
N TYR A 41 -2.82 6.75 10.24
CA TYR A 41 -3.95 5.81 10.26
C TYR A 41 -4.23 5.27 11.67
N THR A 42 -3.21 5.13 12.52
CA THR A 42 -3.40 4.71 13.91
C THR A 42 -4.25 5.71 14.71
N GLU A 43 -4.02 7.01 14.53
CA GLU A 43 -4.84 8.05 15.17
C GLU A 43 -6.18 8.24 14.46
N GLU A 44 -6.19 8.27 13.13
CA GLU A 44 -7.41 8.43 12.33
C GLU A 44 -8.40 7.28 12.57
N ARG A 45 -7.91 6.05 12.72
CA ARG A 45 -8.73 4.86 13.01
C ARG A 45 -9.56 5.02 14.27
N LYS A 46 -9.06 5.72 15.30
CA LYS A 46 -9.80 5.92 16.57
C LYS A 46 -11.09 6.72 16.37
N ASN A 47 -11.14 7.57 15.34
CA ASN A 47 -12.30 8.40 15.04
C ASN A 47 -13.30 7.71 14.09
N VAL A 48 -12.85 6.72 13.33
CA VAL A 48 -13.65 6.07 12.28
C VAL A 48 -14.18 4.70 12.71
N LEU A 49 -13.44 3.97 13.55
CA LEU A 49 -13.77 2.59 13.90
C LEU A 49 -13.74 2.40 15.42
N SER A 50 -14.77 1.74 15.94
CA SER A 50 -14.79 1.38 17.36
C SER A 50 -13.66 0.41 17.70
N ASN A 51 -13.09 0.57 18.90
CA ASN A 51 -12.20 -0.43 19.49
C ASN A 51 -12.96 -1.59 20.16
N ASP A 52 -14.28 -1.53 20.24
CA ASP A 52 -15.11 -2.62 20.72
C ASP A 52 -15.41 -3.59 19.57
N PHE A 53 -14.86 -4.80 19.69
CA PHE A 53 -15.04 -5.86 18.72
C PHE A 53 -16.52 -6.18 18.45
N HIS A 54 -17.36 -6.26 19.50
CA HIS A 54 -18.76 -6.58 19.35
C HIS A 54 -19.52 -5.47 18.62
N LYS A 55 -19.16 -4.22 18.87
CA LYS A 55 -19.71 -3.07 18.16
C LYS A 55 -19.36 -3.12 16.67
N VAL A 56 -18.10 -3.37 16.33
CA VAL A 56 -17.65 -3.50 14.94
C VAL A 56 -18.38 -4.65 14.22
N VAL A 57 -18.49 -5.82 14.86
CA VAL A 57 -19.21 -6.96 14.28
C VAL A 57 -20.68 -6.63 14.03
N SER A 58 -21.32 -5.92 14.96
CA SER A 58 -22.72 -5.50 14.83
C SER A 58 -22.92 -4.53 13.66
N GLU A 59 -22.04 -3.54 13.51
CA GLU A 59 -22.07 -2.58 12.39
C GLU A 59 -21.92 -3.28 11.03
N ILE A 60 -21.05 -4.30 10.93
CA ILE A 60 -20.86 -5.10 9.71
C ILE A 60 -22.13 -5.90 9.39
N ILE A 61 -22.75 -6.52 10.39
CA ILE A 61 -23.97 -7.31 10.21
C ILE A 61 -25.14 -6.41 9.78
N GLN A 62 -25.26 -5.20 10.35
CA GLN A 62 -26.31 -4.24 10.02
C GLN A 62 -26.15 -3.57 8.65
N SER A 63 -24.92 -3.49 8.15
CA SER A 63 -24.61 -2.89 6.85
C SER A 63 -24.80 -3.86 5.67
N ARG A 64 -25.21 -5.11 5.95
CA ARG A 64 -25.59 -6.13 4.95
C ARG A 64 -27.08 -6.16 4.73
#